data_AF-A0A6I1VUP8-F1
#
_entry.id   AF-A0A6I1VUP8-F1
#
_cell.length_a   1.000
_cell.length_b   1.000
_cell.length_c   1.000
_cell.angle_alpha   90.00
_cell.angle_beta   90.00
_cell.angle_gamma   90.00
#
_symmetry.space_group_name_H-M   'P 1'
#
loop_
_entity.id
_entity.type
_entity.pdbx_description
1 polymer ?
#
loop_
_entity_poly.entity_id
_entity_poly.type
_entity_poly.pdbx_seq_one_letter_code
_entity_poly.pdbx_strand_id
1 'polypeptide(L)' 'AESDAVSALISLGYKPQEASKAVSAIKDKTLSSEDMIRRALKGMI' A
#
# COMPACT_ATOMS: atom_id res chain seq x y z
N ALA A 1 -0.31 8.14 -6.36
CA ALA A 1 0.19 6.74 -6.35
C ALA A 1 0.29 6.18 -4.92
N GLU A 2 1.14 6.70 -4.02
CA GLU A 2 1.22 6.22 -2.62
C GLU A 2 -0.09 6.43 -1.86
N SER A 3 -0.66 7.64 -1.90
CA SER A 3 -1.94 7.95 -1.25
C SER A 3 -3.10 7.09 -1.78
N ASP A 4 -3.12 6.82 -3.08
CA ASP A 4 -4.15 5.98 -3.71
C ASP A 4 -4.03 4.52 -3.25
N ALA A 5 -2.79 4.03 -3.13
CA ALA A 5 -2.52 2.70 -2.59
C ALA A 5 -2.94 2.57 -1.13
N VAL A 6 -2.67 3.59 -0.30
CA VAL A 6 -3.11 3.62 1.11
C VAL A 6 -4.63 3.62 1.21
N SER A 7 -5.31 4.49 0.45
CA SER A 7 -6.78 4.55 0.42
C SER A 7 -7.42 3.24 -0.04
N ALA A 8 -6.82 2.58 -1.03
CA ALA A 8 -7.27 1.27 -1.49
C ALA A 8 -7.13 0.20 -0.40
N LEU A 9 -5.99 0.13 0.29
CA LEU A 9 -5.80 -0.80 1.42
C LEU A 9 -6.79 -0.53 2.55
N ILE A 10 -7.06 0.73 2.89
CA ILE A 10 -8.08 1.08 3.89
C ILE A 10 -9.48 0.59 3.44
N SER A 11 -9.81 0.77 2.16
CA SER A 11 -11.09 0.30 1.59
C SER A 11 -11.21 -1.23 1.59
N LEU A 12 -10.09 -1.95 1.56
CA LEU A 12 -10.03 -3.41 1.70
C LEU A 12 -10.17 -3.89 3.17
N GLY A 13 -10.21 -2.97 4.13
CA GLY A 13 -10.39 -3.26 5.55
C GLY A 13 -9.12 -3.19 6.40
N TYR A 14 -7.98 -2.79 5.82
CA TYR A 14 -6.74 -2.59 6.59
C TYR A 14 -6.80 -1.29 7.41
N LYS A 15 -6.14 -1.30 8.58
CA LYS A 15 -6.07 -0.08 9.40
C LYS A 15 -5.23 0.99 8.68
N PRO A 16 -5.58 2.29 8.82
CA PRO A 16 -4.81 3.37 8.19
C PRO A 16 -3.31 3.32 8.49
N GLN A 17 -2.93 3.02 9.74
CA GLN A 17 -1.53 2.90 10.14
C GLN A 17 -0.81 1.72 9.47
N GLU A 18 -1.48 0.57 9.32
CA GLU A 18 -0.93 -0.62 8.66
C GLU A 18 -0.78 -0.38 7.15
N ALA A 19 -1.80 0.20 6.52
CA ALA A 19 -1.79 0.59 5.12
C ALA A 19 -0.65 1.57 4.82
N SER A 20 -0.55 2.66 5.58
CA SER A 20 0.53 3.63 5.44
C SER A 20 1.90 3.00 5.64
N LYS A 21 2.06 2.11 6.64
CA LYS A 21 3.32 1.43 6.90
C LYS A 21 3.74 0.50 5.75
N ALA A 22 2.80 -0.28 5.21
CA ALA A 22 3.08 -1.20 4.12
C ALA A 22 3.46 -0.47 2.82
N VAL A 23 2.76 0.63 2.49
CA VAL A 23 3.11 1.44 1.32
C VAL A 23 4.44 2.16 1.54
N SER A 24 4.71 2.67 2.75
CA SER A 24 5.98 3.35 3.08
C SER A 24 7.19 2.40 3.08
N ALA A 25 6.98 1.10 3.30
CA ALA A 25 8.03 0.09 3.22
C ALA A 25 8.52 -0.16 1.77
N ILE A 26 7.76 0.31 0.77
CA ILE A 26 8.10 0.19 -0.64
C ILE A 26 9.07 1.31 -1.01
N LYS A 27 10.35 0.96 -1.15
CA LYS A 27 11.42 1.91 -1.51
C LYS A 27 11.33 2.45 -2.93
N ASP A 28 10.62 1.75 -3.79
CA ASP A 28 10.47 2.09 -5.20
C ASP A 28 9.22 2.96 -5.41
N LYS A 29 9.43 4.28 -5.44
CA LYS A 29 8.38 5.28 -5.64
C LYS A 29 7.98 5.46 -7.11
N THR A 30 8.65 4.78 -8.03
CA THR A 30 8.33 4.84 -9.48
C THR A 30 7.17 3.93 -9.86
N LEU A 31 6.74 3.07 -8.93
CA LEU A 31 5.65 2.12 -9.14
C LEU A 31 4.30 2.81 -9.32
N SER A 32 3.43 2.12 -10.07
CA SER A 32 2.01 2.45 -10.12
C SER A 32 1.34 2.22 -8.75
N SER A 33 0.18 2.84 -8.52
CA SER A 33 -0.64 2.55 -7.34
C SER A 33 -1.03 1.07 -7.27
N GLU A 34 -1.35 0.45 -8.41
CA GLU A 34 -1.70 -0.98 -8.49
C GLU A 34 -0.53 -1.88 -8.05
N ASP A 35 0.68 -1.59 -8.53
CA ASP A 35 1.88 -2.33 -8.12
C ASP A 35 2.21 -2.13 -6.65
N MET A 36 2.02 -0.92 -6.12
CA MET A 36 2.19 -0.66 -4.69
C MET A 36 1.17 -1.43 -3.84
N ILE A 37 -0.09 -1.47 -4.24
CA ILE A 37 -1.13 -2.27 -3.55
C ILE A 37 -0.74 -3.75 -3.57
N ARG A 38 -0.36 -4.29 -4.73
CA ARG A 38 0.03 -5.70 -4.89
C ARG A 38 1.25 -6.05 -4.02
N ARG A 39 2.26 -5.18 -3.95
CA ARG A 39 3.45 -5.38 -3.10
C ARG A 39 3.12 -5.24 -1.61
N ALA A 40 2.30 -4.26 -1.23
CA ALA A 40 1.88 -4.07 0.15
C ALA A 40 1.12 -5.30 0.68
N LEU A 41 0.18 -5.83 -0.10
CA LEU A 41 -0.58 -7.04 0.25
C LEU A 41 0.33 -8.26 0.38
N LYS A 42 1.33 -8.42 -0.50
CA LYS A 42 2.32 -9.50 -0.41
C LYS A 42 3.16 -9.46 0.86
N GLY A 43 3.35 -8.28 1.47
CA GLY A 43 4.10 -8.12 2.72
C GLY A 43 3.25 -8.23 3.99
N MET A 44 1.92 -8.35 3.84
CA MET A 44 0.95 -8.43 4.95
C MET A 44 0.42 -9.85 5.20
N ILE A 45 0.69 -10.78 4.28
CA ILE A 45 0.46 -12.23 4.40
C ILE A 45 1.79 -12.88 4.82
#